data_AF-A0A1G1F6F2-F1
#
_entry.id   AF-A0A1G1F6F2-F1
#
_cell.length_a   1.000
_cell.length_b   1.000
_cell.length_c   1.000
_cell.angle_alpha   90.00
_cell.angle_beta   90.00
_cell.angle_gamma   90.00
#
_symmetry.space_group_name_H-M   'P 1'
#
loop_
_entity.id
_entity.type
_entity.pdbx_description
1 polymer ?
#
loop_
_entity_poly.entity_id
_entity_poly.type
_entity_poly.pdbx_seq_one_letter_code
_entity_poly.pdbx_strand_id
1 'polypeptide(L)'
;MSKIEQIKDQKVVLAKDPKAEQKRLIEKGPLVIYDSKTDIYWLKKDSWQDKAKFFNWYEARDFADNKNLRKIGGFSDWRLPTPDEAQTLYEASAENPGKGGTTLRLDKIFPEGAFKTTWLMGDTSTRRPRFDFTDGKIVSADEYSFGSVRICRKGASRSDGQSKFK
;
A
#
# COMPACT_ATOMS: atom_id res chain seq x y z
N MET A 1 -39.37 37.25 2.30
CA MET A 1 -37.97 37.01 2.68
C MET A 1 -37.14 36.97 1.41
N SER A 2 -36.00 37.67 1.38
CA SER A 2 -35.29 37.94 0.13
C SER A 2 -34.36 36.78 -0.24
N LYS A 3 -34.10 36.61 -1.54
CA LYS A 3 -33.16 35.61 -2.10
C LYS A 3 -31.75 35.69 -1.49
N ILE A 4 -31.41 36.80 -0.83
CA ILE A 4 -30.12 37.06 -0.16
C ILE A 4 -30.05 36.37 1.21
N GLU A 5 -31.18 36.17 1.90
CA GLU A 5 -31.23 35.45 3.19
C GLU A 5 -31.00 33.94 2.99
N GLN A 6 -31.58 33.35 1.93
CA GLN A 6 -31.38 31.93 1.58
C GLN A 6 -29.93 31.58 1.17
N ILE A 7 -29.17 32.53 0.64
CA ILE A 7 -27.76 32.30 0.24
C ILE A 7 -26.82 32.31 1.46
N LYS A 8 -27.18 33.05 2.52
CA LYS A 8 -26.41 33.05 3.78
C LYS A 8 -26.59 31.73 4.51
N ASP A 9 -27.78 31.15 4.50
CA ASP A 9 -28.04 29.84 5.10
C ASP A 9 -27.36 28.69 4.33
N GLN A 10 -27.23 28.76 3.01
CA GLN A 10 -26.50 27.76 2.21
C GLN A 10 -24.97 27.82 2.37
N LYS A 11 -24.40 28.98 2.74
CA LYS A 11 -22.95 29.08 3.00
C LYS A 11 -22.53 28.54 4.36
N VAL A 12 -23.47 28.43 5.32
CA VAL A 12 -23.19 27.92 6.67
C VAL A 12 -23.08 26.39 6.72
N VAL A 13 -23.59 25.67 5.71
CA VAL A 13 -23.63 24.19 5.68
C VAL A 13 -22.36 23.51 5.14
N LEU A 14 -21.29 24.26 4.82
CA LEU A 14 -20.02 23.70 4.31
C LEU A 14 -18.84 23.89 5.26
N ALA A 15 -19.09 24.08 6.55
CA ALA A 15 -18.07 23.88 7.57
C ALA A 15 -17.91 22.37 7.79
N LYS A 16 -16.88 21.78 7.17
CA LYS A 16 -16.48 20.39 7.45
C LYS A 16 -16.17 20.26 8.94
N ASP A 17 -16.78 19.27 9.59
CA ASP A 17 -16.54 18.93 10.99
C ASP A 17 -15.02 18.82 11.29
N PRO A 18 -14.48 19.54 12.29
CA PRO A 18 -13.06 19.48 12.64
C PRO A 18 -12.60 18.13 13.23
N LYS A 19 -13.50 17.15 13.32
CA LYS A 19 -13.29 15.81 13.88
C LYS A 19 -13.63 14.67 12.90
N ALA A 20 -13.76 14.96 11.60
CA ALA A 20 -13.79 13.88 10.61
C ALA A 20 -12.42 13.19 10.63
N GLU A 21 -12.34 12.02 11.29
CA GLU A 21 -11.15 11.18 11.34
C GLU A 21 -10.68 10.92 9.92
N GLN A 22 -9.56 11.54 9.54
CA GLN A 22 -9.04 11.42 8.20
C GLN A 22 -8.57 9.98 8.01
N LYS A 23 -9.26 9.23 7.16
CA LYS A 23 -8.89 7.84 6.85
C LYS A 23 -7.42 7.77 6.44
N ARG A 24 -6.65 6.94 7.16
CA ARG A 24 -5.23 6.71 6.92
C ARG A 24 -4.99 6.16 5.52
N LEU A 25 -5.70 5.07 5.18
CA LEU A 25 -5.61 4.42 3.88
C LEU A 25 -6.68 4.99 2.94
N ILE A 26 -6.25 5.49 1.79
CA ILE A 26 -7.07 6.24 0.84
C ILE A 26 -6.92 5.64 -0.55
N GLU A 27 -8.02 5.25 -1.18
CA GLU A 27 -7.97 4.78 -2.57
C GLU A 27 -7.58 5.92 -3.53
N LYS A 28 -6.64 5.63 -4.42
CA LYS A 28 -6.21 6.51 -5.52
C LYS A 28 -6.49 5.81 -6.84
N GLY A 29 -7.75 5.85 -7.24
CA GLY A 29 -8.23 5.14 -8.43
C GLY A 29 -8.34 3.63 -8.22
N PRO A 30 -8.43 2.85 -9.32
CA PRO A 30 -8.79 1.44 -9.24
C PRO A 30 -7.67 0.54 -8.70
N LEU A 31 -6.40 0.96 -8.80
CA LEU A 31 -5.25 0.07 -8.58
C LEU A 31 -4.41 0.41 -7.35
N VAL A 32 -4.53 1.63 -6.83
CA VAL A 32 -3.59 2.19 -5.84
C VAL A 32 -4.30 2.55 -4.55
N ILE A 33 -3.63 2.29 -3.43
CA ILE A 33 -3.96 2.81 -2.10
C ILE A 33 -2.82 3.72 -1.66
N TYR A 34 -3.16 4.87 -1.10
CA TYR A 34 -2.24 5.81 -0.48
C TYR A 34 -2.37 5.73 1.04
N ASP A 35 -1.26 5.52 1.74
CA ASP A 35 -1.16 5.62 3.19
C ASP A 35 -0.70 7.02 3.58
N SER A 36 -1.62 7.83 4.08
CA SER A 36 -1.37 9.23 4.44
C SER A 36 -0.45 9.40 5.65
N LYS A 37 -0.27 8.35 6.46
CA LYS A 37 0.62 8.38 7.64
C LYS A 37 2.08 8.19 7.26
N THR A 38 2.35 7.32 6.29
CA THR A 38 3.72 6.92 5.91
C THR A 38 4.19 7.57 4.60
N ASP A 39 3.28 8.24 3.88
CA ASP A 39 3.50 8.75 2.53
C ASP A 39 3.94 7.65 1.56
N ILE A 40 3.26 6.50 1.63
CA ILE A 40 3.53 5.32 0.80
C ILE A 40 2.29 5.01 -0.04
N TYR A 41 2.53 4.67 -1.30
CA TYR A 41 1.51 4.12 -2.17
C TYR A 41 1.73 2.62 -2.31
N TRP A 42 0.63 1.89 -2.32
CA TRP A 42 0.58 0.44 -2.42
C TRP A 42 -0.26 0.05 -3.62
N LEU A 43 0.15 -0.98 -4.37
CA LEU A 43 -0.81 -1.66 -5.23
C LEU A 43 -1.81 -2.43 -4.37
N LYS A 44 -3.09 -2.36 -4.76
CA LYS A 44 -4.17 -3.07 -4.06
C LYS A 44 -3.91 -4.58 -4.01
N LYS A 45 -3.67 -5.15 -5.19
CA LYS A 45 -3.42 -6.59 -5.37
C LYS A 45 -1.95 -6.92 -5.16
N ASP A 46 -1.69 -8.02 -4.46
CA ASP A 46 -0.38 -8.66 -4.47
C ASP A 46 -0.14 -9.44 -5.79
N SER A 47 1.06 -9.97 -5.98
CA SER A 47 1.40 -10.71 -7.20
C SER A 47 0.57 -11.97 -7.39
N TRP A 48 0.16 -12.65 -6.30
CA TRP A 48 -0.74 -13.79 -6.36
C TRP A 48 -2.12 -13.40 -6.91
N GLN A 49 -2.73 -12.34 -6.39
CA GLN A 49 -4.04 -11.85 -6.85
C GLN A 49 -4.01 -11.29 -8.28
N ASP A 50 -2.85 -10.83 -8.76
CA ASP A 50 -2.68 -10.30 -10.12
C ASP A 50 -2.37 -11.39 -11.16
N LYS A 51 -1.58 -12.41 -10.79
CA LYS A 51 -1.03 -13.38 -11.74
C LYS A 51 -1.44 -14.82 -11.49
N ALA A 52 -2.08 -15.13 -10.37
CA ALA A 52 -2.37 -16.48 -9.92
C ALA A 52 -1.13 -17.40 -9.91
N LYS A 53 0.05 -16.81 -9.68
CA LYS A 53 1.34 -17.48 -9.67
C LYS A 53 2.14 -17.04 -8.44
N PHE A 54 2.85 -17.99 -7.83
CA PHE A 54 3.83 -17.68 -6.81
C PHE A 54 5.18 -17.33 -7.43
N PHE A 55 5.86 -16.38 -6.82
CA PHE A 55 7.15 -15.87 -7.24
C PHE A 55 8.23 -16.18 -6.21
N ASN A 56 9.39 -16.58 -6.70
CA ASN A 56 10.61 -16.45 -5.93
C ASN A 56 11.00 -14.97 -5.75
N TRP A 57 12.06 -14.68 -4.99
CA TRP A 57 12.40 -13.30 -4.69
C TRP A 57 12.83 -12.50 -5.92
N TYR A 58 13.53 -13.13 -6.87
CA TYR A 58 13.94 -12.49 -8.13
C TYR A 58 12.73 -12.19 -9.02
N GLU A 59 11.82 -13.16 -9.18
CA GLU A 59 10.57 -12.97 -9.92
C GLU A 59 9.67 -11.88 -9.28
N ALA A 60 9.72 -11.72 -7.95
CA ALA A 60 9.03 -10.64 -7.25
C ALA A 60 9.61 -9.26 -7.58
N ARG A 61 10.93 -9.15 -7.81
CA ARG A 61 11.56 -7.93 -8.30
C ARG A 61 11.18 -7.66 -9.75
N ASP A 62 11.25 -8.67 -10.60
CA ASP A 62 10.82 -8.56 -11.99
C ASP A 62 9.35 -8.17 -12.10
N PHE A 63 8.51 -8.62 -11.17
CA PHE A 63 7.13 -8.16 -11.08
C PHE A 63 7.05 -6.64 -10.87
N ALA A 64 7.82 -6.06 -9.95
CA ALA A 64 7.86 -4.62 -9.74
C ALA A 64 8.33 -3.88 -11.01
N ASP A 65 9.42 -4.36 -11.63
CA ASP A 65 9.98 -3.76 -12.85
C ASP A 65 8.99 -3.80 -14.03
N ASN A 66 8.25 -4.91 -14.18
CA ASN A 66 7.19 -5.02 -15.17
C ASN A 66 6.01 -4.07 -14.90
N LYS A 67 5.68 -3.81 -13.63
CA LYS A 67 4.66 -2.81 -13.27
C LYS A 67 5.16 -1.39 -13.58
N ASN A 68 6.47 -1.14 -13.42
CA ASN A 68 7.10 0.14 -13.74
C ASN A 68 7.10 0.43 -15.23
N LEU A 69 7.53 -0.53 -16.05
CA LEU A 69 7.53 -0.44 -17.52
C LEU A 69 6.13 -0.09 -18.06
N ARG A 70 5.09 -0.66 -17.44
CA ARG A 70 3.68 -0.45 -17.82
C ARG A 70 3.03 0.77 -17.16
N LYS A 71 3.77 1.52 -16.34
CA LYS A 71 3.28 2.68 -15.59
C LYS A 71 2.00 2.40 -14.81
N ILE A 72 1.92 1.25 -14.15
CA ILE A 72 0.70 0.82 -13.46
C ILE A 72 0.34 1.83 -12.36
N GLY A 73 -0.93 2.26 -12.34
CA GLY A 73 -1.38 3.30 -11.42
C GLY A 73 -0.82 4.70 -11.73
N GLY A 74 -0.20 4.90 -12.90
CA GLY A 74 0.45 6.16 -13.28
C GLY A 74 1.90 6.30 -12.80
N PHE A 75 2.49 5.25 -12.22
CA PHE A 75 3.79 5.29 -11.56
C PHE A 75 4.79 4.29 -12.16
N SER A 76 6.08 4.64 -12.09
CA SER A 76 7.20 3.88 -12.70
C SER A 76 8.34 3.56 -11.74
N ASP A 77 8.09 3.63 -10.43
CA ASP A 77 9.05 3.51 -9.34
C ASP A 77 8.55 2.59 -8.20
N TRP A 78 7.71 1.62 -8.55
CA TRP A 78 7.32 0.52 -7.69
C TRP A 78 8.51 -0.35 -7.31
N ARG A 79 8.52 -0.83 -6.07
CA ARG A 79 9.55 -1.69 -5.51
C ARG A 79 8.96 -2.64 -4.45
N LEU A 80 9.77 -3.60 -4.04
CA LEU A 80 9.46 -4.37 -2.82
C LEU A 80 9.45 -3.41 -1.60
N PRO A 81 8.57 -3.65 -0.62
CA PRO A 81 8.57 -2.90 0.62
C PRO A 81 9.77 -3.27 1.49
N THR A 82 10.22 -2.32 2.28
CA THR A 82 11.14 -2.60 3.41
C THR A 82 10.36 -3.26 4.56
N PRO A 83 11.05 -3.86 5.55
CA PRO A 83 10.39 -4.44 6.71
C PRO A 83 9.49 -3.45 7.47
N ASP A 84 9.97 -2.23 7.73
CA ASP A 84 9.22 -1.20 8.45
C ASP A 84 7.96 -0.78 7.70
N GLU A 85 8.05 -0.67 6.37
CA GLU A 85 6.91 -0.30 5.54
C GLU A 85 5.85 -1.41 5.53
N ALA A 86 6.24 -2.68 5.40
CA ALA A 86 5.30 -3.80 5.43
C ALA A 86 4.62 -3.92 6.80
N GLN A 87 5.37 -3.73 7.88
CA GLN A 87 4.84 -3.71 9.25
C GLN A 87 3.74 -2.68 9.44
N THR A 88 3.79 -1.54 8.73
CA THR A 88 2.78 -0.49 8.85
C THR A 88 1.40 -0.90 8.34
N LEU A 89 1.33 -1.91 7.46
CA LEU A 89 0.06 -2.47 6.97
C LEU A 89 -0.57 -3.48 7.94
N TYR A 90 0.19 -3.96 8.92
CA TYR A 90 -0.30 -4.93 9.90
C TYR A 90 -1.17 -4.27 10.95
N GLU A 91 -2.39 -4.78 11.11
CA GLU A 91 -3.33 -4.32 12.12
C GLU A 91 -3.94 -5.51 12.84
N ALA A 92 -3.58 -5.71 14.11
CA ALA A 92 -3.90 -6.92 14.86
C ALA A 92 -5.41 -7.19 14.99
N SER A 93 -6.24 -6.14 14.99
CA SER A 93 -7.70 -6.22 15.02
C SER A 93 -8.33 -6.44 13.64
N ALA A 94 -7.58 -6.26 12.55
CA ALA A 94 -8.10 -6.44 11.21
C ALA A 94 -8.28 -7.91 10.88
N GLU A 95 -9.29 -8.18 10.05
CA GLU A 95 -9.66 -9.52 9.60
C GLU A 95 -10.04 -9.45 8.13
N ASN A 96 -9.10 -9.77 7.26
CA ASN A 96 -9.28 -9.79 5.83
C ASN A 96 -9.03 -11.22 5.30
N PRO A 97 -10.02 -11.88 4.68
CA PRO A 97 -9.85 -13.22 4.12
C PRO A 97 -8.74 -13.27 3.07
N GLY A 98 -7.71 -14.06 3.34
CA GLY A 98 -6.61 -14.35 2.43
C GLY A 98 -6.84 -15.63 1.62
N LYS A 99 -5.85 -15.99 0.80
CA LYS A 99 -5.83 -17.22 0.01
C LYS A 99 -6.08 -18.44 0.91
N GLY A 100 -7.03 -19.29 0.50
CA GLY A 100 -7.31 -20.55 1.20
C GLY A 100 -7.94 -20.37 2.59
N GLY A 101 -8.66 -19.27 2.83
CA GLY A 101 -9.36 -19.03 4.09
C GLY A 101 -8.47 -18.57 5.24
N THR A 102 -7.22 -18.17 4.95
CA THR A 102 -6.30 -17.64 5.97
C THR A 102 -6.76 -16.25 6.41
N THR A 103 -6.92 -15.98 7.71
CA THR A 103 -7.23 -14.63 8.19
C THR A 103 -5.98 -13.75 8.19
N LEU A 104 -6.01 -12.65 7.45
CA LEU A 104 -4.94 -11.66 7.40
C LEU A 104 -5.27 -10.46 8.28
N ARG A 105 -4.28 -10.01 9.06
CA ARG A 105 -4.29 -8.79 9.87
C ARG A 105 -3.99 -7.57 9.01
N LEU A 106 -4.86 -7.36 8.02
CA LEU A 106 -4.73 -6.37 6.96
C LEU A 106 -6.06 -5.65 6.77
N ASP A 107 -6.04 -4.34 6.58
CA ASP A 107 -7.26 -3.55 6.35
C ASP A 107 -8.08 -4.07 5.14
N LYS A 108 -9.41 -4.01 5.23
CA LYS A 108 -10.35 -4.47 4.18
C LYS A 108 -10.39 -3.59 2.94
N ILE A 109 -9.71 -2.43 2.95
CA ILE A 109 -9.45 -1.64 1.75
C ILE A 109 -8.60 -2.42 0.74
N PHE A 110 -7.80 -3.38 1.20
CA PHE A 110 -7.12 -4.33 0.33
C PHE A 110 -8.08 -5.46 -0.06
N PRO A 111 -8.07 -5.90 -1.33
CA PRO A 111 -8.93 -6.98 -1.80
C PRO A 111 -8.62 -8.30 -1.09
N GLU A 112 -9.66 -9.10 -0.88
CA GLU A 112 -9.57 -10.46 -0.34
C GLU A 112 -8.78 -11.40 -1.26
N GLY A 113 -8.28 -12.50 -0.70
CA GLY A 113 -7.55 -13.54 -1.41
C GLY A 113 -6.05 -13.29 -1.56
N ALA A 114 -5.50 -12.27 -0.89
CA ALA A 114 -4.05 -12.03 -0.84
C ALA A 114 -3.32 -13.22 -0.21
N PHE A 115 -2.07 -13.44 -0.58
CA PHE A 115 -1.24 -14.43 0.08
C PHE A 115 -0.77 -13.92 1.45
N LYS A 116 -0.58 -14.84 2.40
CA LYS A 116 -0.24 -14.47 3.78
C LYS A 116 1.11 -13.80 3.96
N THR A 117 2.06 -14.05 3.06
CA THR A 117 3.40 -13.47 3.14
C THR A 117 3.69 -12.58 1.95
N THR A 118 4.41 -11.48 2.17
CA THR A 118 4.97 -10.64 1.12
C THR A 118 6.49 -10.65 1.18
N TRP A 119 7.15 -10.81 0.04
CA TRP A 119 8.59 -10.57 -0.09
C TRP A 119 8.92 -9.12 0.26
N LEU A 120 10.04 -8.96 0.95
CA LEU A 120 10.60 -7.67 1.34
C LEU A 120 11.89 -7.39 0.58
N MET A 121 12.26 -6.13 0.52
CA MET A 121 13.61 -5.74 0.13
C MET A 121 14.60 -6.37 1.11
N GLY A 122 15.65 -7.00 0.57
CA GLY A 122 16.70 -7.63 1.36
C GLY A 122 17.98 -7.70 0.55
N ASP A 123 19.06 -7.27 1.18
CA ASP A 123 20.36 -6.99 0.57
C ASP A 123 21.44 -8.03 0.90
N THR A 124 21.12 -9.09 1.66
CA THR A 124 22.13 -10.05 2.12
C THR A 124 21.73 -11.53 1.95
N SER A 125 22.70 -12.34 1.52
CA SER A 125 22.71 -13.83 1.43
C SER A 125 21.71 -14.49 0.46
N THR A 126 21.67 -15.83 0.51
CA THR A 126 20.70 -16.71 -0.18
C THR A 126 19.33 -16.76 0.51
N ARG A 127 19.18 -16.14 1.69
CA ARG A 127 17.89 -16.04 2.37
C ARG A 127 17.36 -14.62 2.36
N ARG A 128 16.10 -14.46 2.01
CA ARG A 128 15.41 -13.18 1.85
C ARG A 128 14.29 -13.05 2.89
N PRO A 129 14.04 -11.83 3.39
CA PRO A 129 12.99 -11.58 4.36
C PRO A 129 11.60 -11.55 3.70
N ARG A 130 10.61 -12.05 4.44
CA ARG A 130 9.18 -11.92 4.14
C ARG A 130 8.46 -11.39 5.37
N PHE A 131 7.43 -10.59 5.18
CA PHE A 131 6.50 -10.24 6.25
C PHE A 131 5.28 -11.16 6.21
N ASP A 132 4.88 -11.74 7.35
CA ASP A 132 3.68 -12.56 7.49
C ASP A 132 2.52 -11.75 8.09
N PHE A 133 1.46 -11.56 7.31
CA PHE A 133 0.27 -10.81 7.70
C PHE A 133 -0.65 -11.59 8.65
N THR A 134 -0.35 -12.83 9.02
CA THR A 134 -1.15 -13.59 9.99
C THR A 134 -0.75 -13.30 11.44
N ASP A 135 0.55 -13.12 11.69
CA ASP A 135 1.09 -12.92 13.04
C ASP A 135 2.03 -11.70 13.17
N GLY A 136 2.27 -10.98 12.07
CA GLY A 136 3.01 -9.73 12.07
C GLY A 136 4.51 -9.90 12.20
N LYS A 137 5.05 -11.07 11.82
CA LYS A 137 6.49 -11.36 11.95
C LYS A 137 7.22 -11.31 10.63
N ILE A 138 8.51 -11.01 10.72
CA ILE A 138 9.45 -11.20 9.62
C ILE A 138 9.95 -12.64 9.68
N VAL A 139 9.83 -13.35 8.55
CA VAL A 139 10.35 -14.70 8.38
C VAL A 139 11.42 -14.71 7.29
N SER A 140 12.51 -15.42 7.54
CA SER A 140 13.57 -15.64 6.55
C SER A 140 13.21 -16.85 5.68
N ALA A 141 13.49 -16.77 4.39
CA ALA A 141 13.22 -17.85 3.45
C ALA A 141 14.31 -17.94 2.40
N ASP A 142 14.56 -19.14 1.88
CA ASP A 142 15.44 -19.29 0.72
C ASP A 142 14.91 -18.45 -0.45
N GLU A 143 15.81 -17.77 -1.17
CA GLU A 143 15.46 -16.84 -2.23
C GLU A 143 14.73 -17.47 -3.43
N TYR A 144 14.82 -18.80 -3.60
CA TYR A 144 14.09 -19.58 -4.60
C TYR A 144 12.75 -20.14 -4.09
N SER A 145 12.41 -19.92 -2.81
CA SER A 145 11.13 -20.34 -2.25
C SER A 145 9.96 -19.64 -2.97
N PHE A 146 8.81 -20.31 -3.04
CA PHE A 146 7.61 -19.70 -3.58
C PHE A 146 6.95 -18.74 -2.58
N GLY A 147 6.56 -17.55 -3.06
CA GLY A 147 5.89 -16.52 -2.27
C GLY A 147 5.08 -15.55 -3.12
N SER A 148 4.70 -14.43 -2.52
CA SER A 148 3.97 -13.32 -3.17
C SER A 148 4.65 -12.00 -2.82
N VAL A 149 4.31 -10.93 -3.54
CA VAL A 149 4.75 -9.57 -3.21
C VAL A 149 3.62 -8.57 -3.39
N ARG A 150 3.40 -7.71 -2.40
CA ARG A 150 2.69 -6.44 -2.57
C ARG A 150 3.70 -5.32 -2.66
N ILE A 151 3.82 -4.74 -3.84
CA ILE A 151 4.81 -3.68 -4.11
C ILE A 151 4.30 -2.33 -3.64
N CYS A 152 5.25 -1.47 -3.27
CA CYS A 152 5.00 -0.12 -2.81
C CYS A 152 5.90 0.88 -3.54
N ARG A 153 5.60 2.18 -3.37
CA ARG A 153 6.48 3.28 -3.73
C ARG A 153 6.37 4.37 -2.66
N LYS A 154 7.42 5.16 -2.50
CA LYS A 154 7.38 6.35 -1.65
C LYS A 154 6.71 7.51 -2.39
N GLY A 155 6.01 8.39 -1.68
CA GLY A 155 5.60 9.67 -2.19
C GLY A 155 6.80 10.50 -2.65
N ALA A 156 6.59 11.40 -3.60
CA ALA A 156 7.63 12.35 -3.97
C ALA A 156 7.94 13.21 -2.74
N SER A 157 9.20 13.23 -2.28
CA SER A 157 9.63 14.22 -1.29
C SER A 157 9.26 15.58 -1.85
N ARG A 158 8.37 16.31 -1.15
CA ARG A 158 8.15 17.73 -1.46
C ARG A 158 9.51 18.39 -1.27
N SER A 159 10.22 18.68 -2.36
CA SER A 159 11.35 19.59 -2.30
C SER A 159 10.76 20.92 -1.84
N ASP A 160 11.14 21.38 -0.66
CA ASP A 160 10.77 22.70 -0.17
C ASP A 160 11.26 23.75 -1.17
N GLY A 161 10.37 24.13 -2.07
CA GLY A 161 10.54 25.23 -2.99
C GLY A 161 10.44 26.53 -2.21
N GLN A 162 11.55 26.92 -1.59
CA GLN A 162 11.80 28.32 -1.25
C GLN A 162 13.14 28.74 -1.87
N SER A 163 13.06 29.04 -3.16
CA SER A 163 13.96 29.97 -3.83
C SER A 163 13.92 31.29 -3.06
N LYS A 164 14.92 31.54 -2.22
CA LYS A 164 15.18 32.89 -1.72
C LYS A 164 15.73 33.70 -2.88
N PHE A 165 14.91 34.63 -3.37
CA PHE A 165 15.33 35.74 -4.20
C PHE A 165 16.59 36.40 -3.59
N LYS A 166 17.58 36.64 -4.45
CA LYS A 166 18.59 37.68 -4.27
C LYS A 166 18.45 38.63 -5.44
#